data_AF-A0A5E4YR68-F1
#
_entry.id   AF-A0A5E4YR68-F1
#
_cell.length_a   1.000
_cell.length_b   1.000
_cell.length_c   1.000
_cell.angle_alpha   90.00
_cell.angle_beta   90.00
_cell.angle_gamma   90.00
#
_symmetry.space_group_name_H-M   'P 1'
#
loop_
_entity.id
_entity.type
_entity.pdbx_description
1 polymer ?
#
loop_
_entity_poly.entity_id
_entity_poly.type
_entity_poly.pdbx_seq_one_letter_code
_entity_poly.pdbx_strand_id
1 'polypeptide(L)'
;MTDQQLHILCLQYGQWCRTRKFFAPPVPGNLLAQFQPKASGVGEPDAELLPEMPYFNMAVHGLAEQEPEEALCFALFYNHGFRPVKSIAAAMGISRRTFYYRMYRFAERAYKMSGVLRRAAESVQ
;
A
#
# COMPACT_ATOMS: atom_id res chain seq x y z
N MET A 1 -13.53 -10.35 9.12
CA MET A 1 -12.37 -9.47 9.30
C MET A 1 -12.80 -8.35 10.24
N THR A 2 -12.13 -8.17 11.37
CA THR A 2 -12.37 -7.04 12.29
C THR A 2 -11.60 -5.79 11.81
N ASP A 3 -11.98 -4.61 12.28
CA ASP A 3 -11.28 -3.35 11.94
C ASP A 3 -9.79 -3.40 12.31
N GLN A 4 -9.47 -4.03 13.44
CA GLN A 4 -8.09 -4.22 13.89
C GLN A 4 -7.31 -5.13 12.94
N GLN A 5 -7.91 -6.24 12.49
CA GLN A 5 -7.27 -7.14 11.54
C GLN A 5 -7.06 -6.46 10.18
N LEU A 6 -8.04 -5.68 9.72
CA LEU A 6 -7.92 -4.89 8.49
C LEU A 6 -6.79 -3.86 8.59
N HIS A 7 -6.67 -3.19 9.74
CA HIS A 7 -5.57 -2.27 9.99
C HIS A 7 -4.20 -2.97 9.92
N ILE A 8 -4.08 -4.14 10.54
CA ILE A 8 -2.85 -4.96 10.49
C ILE A 8 -2.52 -5.35 9.04
N LEU A 9 -3.50 -5.83 8.28
CA LEU A 9 -3.31 -6.16 6.86
C LEU A 9 -2.81 -4.95 6.07
N CYS A 10 -3.36 -3.76 6.31
CA CYS A 10 -2.93 -2.53 5.62
C CYS A 10 -1.51 -2.09 6.03
N LEU A 11 -1.11 -2.32 7.28
CA LEU A 11 0.27 -2.11 7.72
C LEU A 11 1.24 -3.08 7.04
N GLN A 12 0.88 -4.37 6.98
CA GLN A 12 1.64 -5.40 6.25
C GLN A 12 1.73 -5.07 4.77
N TYR A 13 0.64 -4.58 4.15
CA TYR A 13 0.63 -4.09 2.77
C TYR A 13 1.63 -2.94 2.56
N GLY A 14 1.63 -1.96 3.48
CA GLY A 14 2.60 -0.87 3.44
C GLY A 14 4.05 -1.35 3.48
N GLN A 15 4.33 -2.41 4.26
CA GLN A 15 5.64 -3.06 4.23
C GLN A 15 5.87 -3.76 2.90
N TRP A 16 4.97 -4.65 2.48
CA TRP A 16 5.05 -5.39 1.22
C TRP A 16 5.32 -4.48 0.00
N CYS A 17 4.72 -3.29 -0.08
CA CYS A 17 5.00 -2.32 -1.14
C CYS A 17 6.47 -1.87 -1.20
N ARG A 18 7.15 -1.78 -0.06
CA ARG A 18 8.58 -1.42 0.03
C ARG A 18 9.49 -2.59 -0.34
N THR A 19 9.01 -3.83 -0.17
CA THR A 19 9.81 -5.06 -0.31
C THR A 19 9.56 -5.79 -1.62
N ARG A 20 8.39 -5.64 -2.25
CA ARG A 20 8.05 -6.31 -3.50
C ARG A 20 9.03 -6.06 -4.65
N LYS A 21 9.74 -4.92 -4.60
CA LYS A 21 10.80 -4.57 -5.56
C LYS A 21 11.95 -5.59 -5.58
N PHE A 22 12.12 -6.40 -4.54
CA PHE A 22 13.13 -7.46 -4.47
C PHE A 22 12.73 -8.71 -5.28
N PHE A 23 11.46 -8.87 -5.66
CA PHE A 23 11.05 -9.92 -6.60
C PHE A 23 11.40 -9.57 -8.06
N ALA A 24 11.71 -8.31 -8.34
CA ALA A 24 12.14 -7.85 -9.66
C ALA A 24 13.66 -7.61 -9.66
N PRO A 25 14.34 -7.81 -10.80
CA PRO A 25 15.72 -7.36 -10.94
C PRO A 25 15.78 -5.85 -10.69
N PRO A 26 16.80 -5.33 -9.99
CA PRO A 26 16.92 -3.91 -9.74
C PRO A 26 16.97 -3.16 -11.07
N VAL A 27 16.16 -2.10 -11.20
CA VAL A 27 16.19 -1.24 -12.38
C VAL A 27 17.62 -0.71 -12.54
N PRO A 28 18.27 -0.91 -13.70
CA PRO A 28 19.65 -0.48 -13.88
C PRO A 28 19.73 1.03 -13.68
N GLY A 29 20.52 1.45 -12.69
CA GLY A 29 20.81 2.86 -12.44
C GLY A 29 21.72 3.44 -13.52
N ASN A 30 21.75 4.76 -13.63
CA ASN A 30 22.72 5.43 -14.49
C ASN A 30 24.18 5.06 -14.09
N LEU A 31 25.12 5.17 -15.02
CA LEU A 31 26.51 4.74 -14.81
C LEU A 31 27.13 5.36 -13.54
N LEU A 32 26.90 6.65 -13.29
CA LEU A 32 27.41 7.32 -12.09
C LEU A 32 26.83 6.73 -10.80
N ALA A 33 25.54 6.39 -10.77
CA ALA A 33 24.89 5.78 -9.62
C ALA A 33 25.43 4.38 -9.31
N GLN A 34 25.97 3.67 -10.31
CA GLN A 34 26.59 2.35 -10.12
C GLN A 34 27.94 2.44 -9.39
N PHE A 35 28.63 3.59 -9.47
CA PHE A 35 29.90 3.84 -8.78
C PHE A 35 29.74 4.45 -7.39
N GLN A 36 28.53 4.88 -7.01
CA GLN A 36 28.28 5.40 -5.67
C GLN A 36 28.20 4.24 -4.65
N PRO A 37 28.81 4.37 -3.46
CA PRO A 37 28.63 3.39 -2.40
C PRO A 37 27.13 3.30 -2.08
N LYS A 38 26.54 2.11 -2.25
CA LYS A 38 25.16 1.88 -1.85
C LYS A 38 25.09 2.16 -0.35
N ALA A 39 24.22 3.08 0.07
CA ALA A 39 23.96 3.29 1.49
C ALA A 39 23.46 1.97 2.08
N SER A 40 24.35 1.21 2.69
CA SER A 40 24.06 -0.01 3.45
C SER A 40 23.38 0.44 4.75
N GLY A 41 22.07 0.67 4.70
CA GLY A 41 21.38 1.28 5.84
C GLY A 41 19.89 1.01 5.95
N VAL A 42 19.30 0.21 5.07
CA VAL A 42 17.92 -0.25 5.26
C VAL A 42 18.03 -1.75 5.44
N GLY A 43 17.85 -2.21 6.68
CA GLY A 43 17.88 -3.63 7.03
C GLY A 43 17.06 -4.44 6.04
N GLU A 44 17.48 -5.69 5.83
CA GLU A 44 16.73 -6.61 4.98
C GLU A 44 15.25 -6.55 5.34
N PRO A 45 14.37 -6.36 4.36
CA PRO A 45 12.98 -6.17 4.68
C PRO A 45 12.37 -7.47 5.18
N ASP A 46 11.99 -7.48 6.45
CA ASP A 46 11.29 -8.58 7.11
C ASP A 46 9.76 -8.44 6.93
N ALA A 47 9.33 -8.29 5.67
CA ALA A 47 7.90 -8.31 5.36
C ALA A 47 7.46 -9.75 5.10
N GLU A 48 6.47 -10.21 5.84
CA GLU A 48 5.86 -11.51 5.64
C GLU A 48 5.34 -11.66 4.20
N LEU A 49 5.67 -12.79 3.56
CA LEU A 49 5.22 -13.10 2.21
C LEU A 49 3.81 -13.67 2.25
N LEU A 50 2.83 -12.76 2.31
CA LEU A 50 1.42 -13.11 2.37
C LEU A 50 0.84 -13.36 0.96
N PRO A 51 0.24 -14.54 0.69
CA PRO A 51 -0.31 -14.89 -0.62
C PRO A 51 -1.48 -14.00 -1.07
N GLU A 52 -2.17 -13.33 -0.14
CA GLU A 52 -3.24 -12.38 -0.44
C GLU A 52 -2.76 -11.03 -0.99
N MET A 53 -1.48 -10.67 -0.78
CA MET A 53 -0.96 -9.33 -1.09
C MET A 53 -1.01 -8.94 -2.57
N PRO A 54 -0.71 -9.84 -3.53
CA PRO A 54 -0.88 -9.53 -4.95
C PRO A 54 -2.31 -9.13 -5.30
N TYR A 55 -3.32 -9.84 -4.78
CA TYR A 55 -4.73 -9.54 -5.01
C TYR A 55 -5.16 -8.23 -4.34
N PHE A 56 -4.65 -7.98 -3.14
CA PHE A 56 -4.90 -6.73 -2.45
C PHE A 56 -4.28 -5.54 -3.19
N ASN A 57 -3.06 -5.68 -3.70
CA ASN A 57 -2.41 -4.67 -4.55
C ASN A 57 -3.21 -4.39 -5.83
N MET A 58 -3.68 -5.43 -6.52
CA MET A 58 -4.53 -5.27 -7.70
C MET A 58 -5.83 -4.53 -7.36
N ALA A 59 -6.47 -4.86 -6.24
CA ALA A 59 -7.66 -4.16 -5.77
C ALA A 59 -7.39 -2.68 -5.44
N VAL A 60 -6.29 -2.38 -4.74
CA VAL A 60 -5.89 -1.01 -4.41
C VAL A 60 -5.69 -0.18 -5.67
N HIS A 61 -4.96 -0.70 -6.66
CA HIS A 61 -4.73 0.02 -7.91
C HIS A 61 -6.01 0.19 -8.74
N GLY A 62 -6.84 -0.85 -8.86
CA GLY A 62 -8.11 -0.77 -9.60
C GLY A 62 -9.12 0.20 -8.98
N LEU A 63 -9.16 0.29 -7.64
CA LEU A 63 -10.01 1.26 -6.94
C LEU A 63 -9.42 2.68 -6.98
N ALA A 64 -8.11 2.85 -7.06
CA ALA A 64 -7.48 4.16 -7.08
C ALA A 64 -7.87 5.00 -8.30
N GLU A 65 -8.16 4.35 -9.43
CA GLU A 65 -8.67 5.02 -10.63
C GLU A 65 -10.11 5.55 -10.45
N GLN A 66 -10.92 4.87 -9.63
CA GLN A 66 -12.32 5.23 -9.39
C GLN A 66 -12.46 6.24 -8.25
N GLU A 67 -11.60 6.14 -7.23
CA GLU A 67 -11.66 6.90 -5.98
C GLU A 67 -10.30 7.51 -5.64
N PRO A 68 -9.84 8.50 -6.42
CA PRO A 68 -8.49 9.03 -6.30
C PRO A 68 -8.25 9.74 -4.96
N GLU A 69 -9.25 10.42 -4.40
CA GLU A 69 -9.10 11.16 -3.13
C GLU A 69 -8.98 10.21 -1.92
N GLU A 70 -9.79 9.16 -1.89
CA GLU A 70 -9.72 8.10 -0.89
C GLU A 70 -8.42 7.31 -1.00
N ALA A 71 -8.03 6.97 -2.24
CA ALA A 71 -6.77 6.28 -2.52
C ALA A 71 -5.56 7.11 -2.06
N LEU A 72 -5.60 8.43 -2.25
CA LEU A 72 -4.54 9.32 -1.76
C LEU A 72 -4.44 9.27 -0.22
N CYS A 73 -5.57 9.34 0.48
CA CYS A 73 -5.58 9.22 1.95
C CYS A 73 -4.99 7.88 2.41
N PHE A 74 -5.38 6.79 1.75
CA PHE A 74 -4.89 5.45 2.01
C PHE A 74 -3.38 5.32 1.75
N ALA A 75 -2.91 5.80 0.60
CA ALA A 75 -1.51 5.72 0.20
C ALA A 75 -0.60 6.54 1.13
N LEU A 76 -0.99 7.77 1.48
CA LEU A 76 -0.23 8.60 2.41
C LEU A 76 -0.07 7.94 3.78
N PHE A 77 -1.15 7.32 4.28
CA PHE A 77 -1.14 6.71 5.61
C PHE A 77 -0.44 5.35 5.65
N TYR A 78 -0.78 4.41 4.77
CA TYR A 78 -0.26 3.03 4.83
C TYR A 78 1.00 2.83 3.98
N ASN A 79 1.02 3.31 2.74
CA ASN A 79 2.15 3.09 1.83
C ASN A 79 3.35 4.00 2.16
N HIS A 80 3.11 5.30 2.34
CA HIS A 80 4.16 6.27 2.67
C HIS A 80 4.43 6.36 4.18
N GLY A 81 3.53 5.87 5.02
CA GLY A 81 3.72 5.85 6.48
C GLY A 81 3.70 7.24 7.13
N PHE A 82 3.13 8.26 6.49
CA PHE A 82 3.13 9.62 7.01
C PHE A 82 2.11 9.75 8.16
N ARG A 83 2.63 9.94 9.39
CA ARG A 83 1.83 9.97 10.64
C ARG A 83 1.27 11.33 11.04
N PRO A 84 1.82 12.49 10.63
CA PRO A 84 1.20 13.80 10.92
C PRO A 84 -0.11 14.04 10.15
N VAL A 85 -1.17 13.28 10.48
CA VAL A 85 -2.49 13.32 9.80
C VAL A 85 -3.11 14.71 9.86
N LYS A 86 -2.84 15.49 10.92
CA LYS A 86 -3.29 16.88 11.00
C LYS A 86 -2.73 17.73 9.86
N SER A 87 -1.44 17.57 9.55
CA SER A 87 -0.76 18.30 8.47
C SER A 87 -1.24 17.84 7.10
N ILE A 88 -1.43 16.53 6.89
CA ILE A 88 -2.01 16.01 5.64
C ILE A 88 -3.41 16.57 5.43
N ALA A 89 -4.28 16.45 6.44
CA ALA A 89 -5.66 16.90 6.34
C ALA A 89 -5.73 18.41 6.05
N ALA A 90 -4.87 19.22 6.68
CA ALA A 90 -4.75 20.64 6.40
C ALA A 90 -4.29 20.91 4.95
N ALA A 91 -3.27 20.19 4.47
CA ALA A 91 -2.78 20.32 3.08
C ALA A 91 -3.83 19.89 2.05
N MET A 92 -4.68 18.92 2.41
CA MET A 92 -5.80 18.45 1.58
C MET A 92 -7.08 19.29 1.72
N GLY A 93 -7.11 20.30 2.61
CA GLY A 93 -8.30 21.13 2.85
C GLY A 93 -9.47 20.38 3.50
N ILE A 94 -9.23 19.27 4.20
CA ILE A 94 -10.27 18.43 4.83
C ILE A 94 -10.09 18.33 6.34
N SER A 95 -11.15 17.88 7.03
CA SER A 95 -11.05 17.55 8.45
C SER A 95 -10.28 16.24 8.69
N ARG A 96 -9.64 16.10 9.84
CA ARG A 96 -9.01 14.83 10.27
C ARG A 96 -10.00 13.66 10.25
N ARG A 97 -11.27 13.92 10.61
CA ARG A 97 -12.33 12.91 10.58
C ARG A 97 -12.61 12.43 9.15
N THR A 98 -12.69 13.37 8.22
CA THR A 98 -12.87 13.07 6.79
C THR A 98 -11.72 12.23 6.24
N PHE A 99 -10.48 12.57 6.62
CA PHE A 99 -9.29 11.80 6.24
C PHE A 99 -9.40 10.34 6.69
N TYR A 100 -9.64 10.09 7.99
CA TYR A 100 -9.76 8.73 8.50
C TYR A 100 -10.94 7.98 7.90
N TYR A 101 -12.09 8.64 7.72
CA TYR A 101 -13.26 8.04 7.08
C TYR A 101 -12.94 7.56 5.66
N ARG A 102 -12.32 8.41 4.84
CA ARG A 102 -11.90 8.07 3.48
C ARG A 102 -10.89 6.92 3.45
N MET A 103 -9.89 6.99 4.32
CA MET A 103 -8.87 5.96 4.46
C MET A 103 -9.48 4.59 4.84
N TYR A 104 -10.34 4.54 5.86
CA TYR A 104 -10.98 3.29 6.29
C TYR A 104 -11.95 2.73 5.24
N ARG A 105 -12.77 3.60 4.64
CA ARG A 105 -13.69 3.21 3.57
C ARG A 105 -12.94 2.60 2.38
N PHE A 106 -11.82 3.20 1.98
CA PHE A 106 -10.98 2.66 0.92
C PHE A 106 -10.40 1.29 1.27
N ALA A 107 -9.83 1.15 2.49
CA ALA A 107 -9.26 -0.09 2.96
C ALA A 107 -10.28 -1.24 2.97
N GLU A 108 -11.50 -0.97 3.44
CA GLU A 108 -12.57 -1.96 3.48
C GLU A 108 -12.98 -2.40 2.07
N ARG A 109 -13.10 -1.46 1.13
CA ARG A 109 -13.44 -1.75 -0.26
C ARG A 109 -12.33 -2.54 -0.97
N ALA A 110 -11.07 -2.15 -0.76
CA ALA A 110 -9.92 -2.86 -1.29
C ALA A 110 -9.89 -4.31 -0.79
N TYR A 111 -10.16 -4.54 0.50
CA TYR A 111 -10.25 -5.89 1.07
C TYR A 111 -11.40 -6.73 0.47
N LYS A 112 -12.58 -6.14 0.29
CA LYS A 112 -13.71 -6.84 -0.35
C LYS A 112 -13.38 -7.20 -1.81
N MET A 113 -12.81 -6.25 -2.56
CA MET A 113 -12.43 -6.44 -3.96
C MET A 113 -11.32 -7.49 -4.10
N SER A 114 -10.33 -7.49 -3.22
CA SER A 114 -9.26 -8.49 -3.26
C SER A 114 -9.78 -9.91 -3.08
N GLY A 115 -10.80 -10.11 -2.24
CA GLY A 115 -11.47 -11.40 -2.10
C GLY A 115 -12.21 -11.85 -3.37
N VAL A 116 -12.76 -10.91 -4.14
CA VAL A 116 -13.36 -11.20 -5.46
C VAL A 116 -12.27 -11.59 -6.47
N LEU A 117 -11.21 -10.80 -6.56
CA LEU A 117 -10.07 -11.05 -7.47
C LEU A 117 -9.40 -12.40 -7.19
N ARG A 118 -9.24 -12.76 -5.91
CA ARG A 118 -8.67 -14.06 -5.52
C ARG A 118 -9.51 -15.22 -6.03
N ARG A 119 -10.82 -15.21 -5.78
CA ARG A 119 -11.74 -16.25 -6.26
C ARG A 119 -11.77 -16.35 -7.79
N ALA A 120 -11.71 -15.20 -8.46
CA ALA A 120 -11.66 -15.17 -9.92
C ALA A 120 -10.38 -15.82 -10.44
N ALA A 121 -9.22 -15.53 -9.85
CA ALA A 121 -7.96 -16.14 -10.23
C ALA A 121 -7.93 -17.66 -9.98
N GLU A 122 -8.48 -18.11 -8.85
CA GLU A 122 -8.62 -19.53 -8.51
C GLU A 122 -9.53 -20.29 -9.50
N SER A 123 -10.55 -19.63 -10.06
CA SER A 123 -11.48 -20.26 -11.02
C SER A 123 -10.94 -20.42 -12.44
N VAL A 124 -9.85 -19.73 -12.76
CA VAL A 124 -9.23 -19.73 -14.10
C VAL A 124 -8.09 -20.76 -14.18
N GLN A 125 -7.64 -21.29 -13.03
CA GLN A 125 -6.66 -22.37 -12.93
C GLN A 125 -7.32 -23.74 -12.98
#